data_AF-A0A7T8KE16-F1
#
_entry.id   AF-A0A7T8KE16-F1
#
_cell.length_a   1.000
_cell.length_b   1.000
_cell.length_c   1.000
_cell.angle_alpha   90.00
_cell.angle_beta   90.00
_cell.angle_gamma   90.00
#
_symmetry.space_group_name_H-M   'P 1'
#
loop_
_entity.id
_entity.type
_entity.pdbx_description
1 polymer ?
#
loop_
_entity_poly.entity_id
_entity_poly.type
_entity_poly.pdbx_seq_one_letter_code
_entity_poly.pdbx_strand_id
1 'polypeptide(L)'
;MAAGIIALALEANPTLTWRDVQHLVVLTSRGSSGNYLKSDDWKTNGAGREYSHSYGFGLMDADAITEMASNWTNVPEQHICDSPEFISENGLLESSANASDCASEISSLEHVHLFIDLDSTSRRGDLSVSLTSPSGTTSRLLNFRPFDNQPVGFASFGNWPMMSVHFWGENVTGDASNDWTLRINNRGNGVASLKRWKLRFYGTN
;
A
#
# COMPACT_ATOMS: atom_id res chain seq x y z
N MET A 1 -13.82 -6.65 17.90
CA MET A 1 -14.47 -5.33 17.83
C MET A 1 -14.77 -4.93 16.39
N ALA A 2 -13.78 -4.83 15.49
CA ALA A 2 -14.01 -4.47 14.07
C ALA A 2 -15.12 -5.29 13.38
N ALA A 3 -15.13 -6.62 13.52
CA ALA A 3 -16.18 -7.47 12.94
C ALA A 3 -17.61 -7.12 13.40
N GLY A 4 -17.78 -6.64 14.64
CA GLY A 4 -19.09 -6.19 15.14
C GLY A 4 -19.53 -4.88 14.50
N ILE A 5 -18.60 -3.94 14.29
CA ILE A 5 -18.86 -2.70 13.57
C ILE A 5 -19.22 -2.98 12.10
N ILE A 6 -18.51 -3.90 11.45
CA ILE A 6 -18.82 -4.34 10.09
C ILE A 6 -20.20 -5.01 10.03
N ALA A 7 -20.57 -5.81 11.04
CA ALA A 7 -21.91 -6.40 11.11
C ALA A 7 -23.01 -5.33 11.17
N LEU A 8 -22.81 -4.24 11.93
CA LEU A 8 -23.75 -3.10 11.95
C LEU A 8 -23.83 -2.39 10.59
N ALA A 9 -22.69 -2.21 9.91
CA ALA A 9 -22.69 -1.62 8.57
C ALA A 9 -23.44 -2.50 7.54
N LEU A 10 -23.28 -3.83 7.63
CA LEU A 10 -24.00 -4.80 6.80
C LEU A 10 -25.49 -4.90 7.17
N GLU A 11 -25.86 -4.65 8.42
CA GLU A 11 -27.26 -4.52 8.84
C GLU A 11 -27.88 -3.25 8.24
N ALA A 12 -27.16 -2.13 8.27
CA ALA A 12 -27.60 -0.88 7.66
C ALA A 12 -27.71 -0.96 6.14
N ASN A 13 -26.81 -1.71 5.49
CA ASN A 13 -26.85 -1.96 4.05
C ASN A 13 -26.38 -3.41 3.71
N PRO A 14 -27.32 -4.34 3.50
CA PRO A 14 -26.99 -5.73 3.17
C PRO A 14 -26.40 -5.94 1.77
N THR A 15 -26.40 -4.93 0.90
CA THR A 15 -25.89 -5.07 -0.48
C THR A 15 -24.40 -4.74 -0.60
N LEU A 16 -23.75 -4.29 0.47
CA LEU A 16 -22.32 -3.98 0.48
C LEU A 16 -21.50 -5.21 0.07
N THR A 17 -20.59 -5.01 -0.88
CA THR A 17 -19.57 -6.01 -1.21
C THR A 17 -18.41 -5.94 -0.22
N TRP A 18 -17.50 -6.92 -0.30
CA TRP A 18 -16.28 -6.92 0.50
C TRP A 18 -15.40 -5.68 0.26
N ARG A 19 -15.40 -5.11 -0.96
CA ARG A 19 -14.67 -3.88 -1.30
C ARG A 19 -15.37 -2.65 -0.74
N ASP A 20 -16.70 -2.59 -0.81
CA ASP A 20 -17.47 -1.48 -0.25
C ASP A 20 -17.20 -1.33 1.24
N VAL A 21 -17.16 -2.44 1.99
CA VAL A 21 -16.79 -2.40 3.41
C VAL A 21 -15.40 -1.79 3.61
N GLN A 22 -14.41 -2.13 2.78
CA GLN A 22 -13.08 -1.54 2.88
C GLN A 22 -13.08 -0.05 2.57
N HIS A 23 -13.76 0.40 1.50
CA HIS A 23 -13.92 1.82 1.18
C HIS A 23 -14.55 2.58 2.35
N LEU A 24 -15.62 2.03 2.93
CA LEU A 24 -16.27 2.61 4.10
C LEU A 24 -15.30 2.73 5.28
N VAL A 25 -14.49 1.71 5.58
CA VAL A 25 -13.45 1.79 6.62
C VAL A 25 -12.46 2.91 6.31
N VAL A 26 -11.94 3.00 5.08
CA VAL A 26 -10.98 4.05 4.69
C VAL A 26 -11.60 5.45 4.81
N LEU A 27 -12.87 5.62 4.44
CA LEU A 27 -13.56 6.91 4.39
C LEU A 27 -14.02 7.41 5.76
N THR A 28 -14.32 6.50 6.69
CA THR A 28 -14.98 6.84 7.97
C THR A 28 -14.09 6.69 9.19
N SER A 29 -12.91 6.09 9.04
CA SER A 29 -11.94 5.98 10.13
C SER A 29 -11.43 7.34 10.57
N ARG A 30 -11.19 7.48 11.88
CA ARG A 30 -10.71 8.73 12.50
C ARG A 30 -9.21 8.67 12.68
N GLY A 31 -8.52 9.55 11.94
CA GLY A 31 -7.06 9.69 11.95
C GLY A 31 -6.49 10.34 13.21
N SER A 32 -5.52 11.24 13.03
CA SER A 32 -4.70 11.76 14.13
C SER A 32 -5.42 12.77 15.03
N SER A 33 -6.49 13.40 14.51
CA SER A 33 -7.18 14.55 15.10
C SER A 33 -7.86 14.32 16.47
N GLY A 34 -8.04 13.05 16.88
CA GLY A 34 -8.72 12.71 18.13
C GLY A 34 -7.84 12.68 19.39
N ASN A 35 -6.51 12.77 19.29
CA ASN A 35 -5.56 12.51 20.40
C ASN A 35 -5.66 11.11 21.07
N TYR A 36 -6.49 10.21 20.53
CA TYR A 36 -6.64 8.83 21.02
C TYR A 36 -5.59 7.87 20.45
N LEU A 37 -5.04 8.19 19.26
CA LEU A 37 -4.05 7.39 18.54
C LEU A 37 -2.71 8.11 18.50
N LYS A 38 -1.79 7.71 19.38
CA LYS A 38 -0.47 8.35 19.49
C LYS A 38 0.54 7.61 18.62
N SER A 39 0.97 8.25 17.54
CA SER A 39 2.09 7.79 16.72
C SER A 39 2.75 8.97 16.04
N ASP A 40 4.06 8.86 15.79
CA ASP A 40 4.85 9.88 15.09
C ASP A 40 4.91 9.62 13.57
N ASP A 41 4.23 8.58 13.09
CA ASP A 41 4.26 8.14 11.69
C ASP A 41 3.03 8.54 10.86
N TRP A 42 2.13 9.35 11.43
CA TRP A 42 0.98 9.90 10.71
C TRP A 42 1.44 10.76 9.54
N LYS A 43 0.87 10.49 8.37
CA LYS A 43 1.12 11.21 7.12
C LYS A 43 -0.16 11.34 6.32
N THR A 44 -0.19 12.29 5.40
CA THR A 44 -1.28 12.43 4.43
C THR A 44 -0.83 11.87 3.09
N ASN A 45 -1.68 11.05 2.47
CA ASN A 45 -1.42 10.51 1.13
C ASN A 45 -1.82 11.50 0.02
N GLY A 46 -1.55 11.15 -1.24
CA GLY A 46 -1.85 11.99 -2.40
C GLY A 46 -3.34 12.25 -2.62
N ALA A 47 -4.22 11.43 -2.03
CA ALA A 47 -5.67 11.60 -2.06
C ALA A 47 -6.21 12.39 -0.86
N GLY A 48 -5.34 13.00 -0.05
CA GLY A 48 -5.74 13.80 1.11
C GLY A 48 -6.15 13.00 2.35
N ARG A 49 -5.81 11.71 2.42
CA ARG A 49 -6.17 10.82 3.54
C ARG A 49 -5.01 10.65 4.51
N GLU A 50 -5.29 10.79 5.80
CA GLU A 50 -4.31 10.46 6.84
C GLU A 50 -4.11 8.93 6.94
N TYR A 51 -2.86 8.49 7.05
CA TYR A 51 -2.51 7.10 7.30
C TYR A 51 -1.33 6.98 8.27
N SER A 52 -1.23 5.82 8.90
CA SER A 52 -0.16 5.40 9.79
C SER A 52 0.14 3.92 9.54
N HIS A 53 1.41 3.50 9.60
CA HIS A 53 1.73 2.07 9.56
C HIS A 53 1.23 1.34 10.81
N SER A 54 1.05 2.05 11.92
CA SER A 54 0.58 1.50 13.19
C SER A 54 -0.96 1.41 13.25
N TYR A 55 -1.66 2.34 12.61
CA TYR A 55 -3.12 2.51 12.75
C TYR A 55 -3.91 2.46 11.44
N GLY A 56 -3.27 2.27 10.29
CA GLY A 56 -3.94 2.38 8.99
C GLY A 56 -4.53 3.78 8.82
N PHE A 57 -5.78 3.87 8.35
CA PHE A 57 -6.53 5.12 8.26
C PHE A 57 -7.10 5.61 9.60
N GLY A 58 -6.92 4.84 10.68
CA GLY A 58 -7.27 5.24 12.04
C GLY A 58 -8.33 4.37 12.71
N LEU A 59 -8.98 4.95 13.71
CA LEU A 59 -9.95 4.23 14.55
C LEU A 59 -11.28 4.12 13.81
N MET A 60 -11.81 2.90 13.69
CA MET A 60 -13.14 2.69 13.11
C MET A 60 -14.21 3.38 13.97
N ASP A 61 -15.04 4.19 13.32
CA ASP A 61 -16.18 4.87 13.94
C ASP A 61 -17.47 4.16 13.52
N ALA A 62 -18.14 3.53 14.49
CA ALA A 62 -19.32 2.72 14.23
C ALA A 62 -20.52 3.55 13.77
N ASP A 63 -20.64 4.79 14.25
CA ASP A 63 -21.71 5.69 13.85
C ASP A 63 -21.50 6.12 12.39
N ALA A 64 -20.32 6.67 12.10
CA ALA A 64 -19.98 7.18 10.77
C ALA A 64 -20.03 6.09 9.68
N ILE A 65 -19.57 4.87 9.97
CA ILE A 65 -19.59 3.78 8.99
C ILE A 65 -21.02 3.30 8.68
N THR A 66 -21.90 3.24 9.69
CA THR A 66 -23.30 2.82 9.48
C THR A 66 -24.12 3.91 8.77
N GLU A 67 -23.90 5.18 9.10
CA GLU A 67 -24.52 6.32 8.43
C GLU A 67 -24.10 6.40 6.95
N MET A 68 -22.81 6.23 6.66
CA MET A 68 -22.33 6.21 5.28
C MET A 68 -22.83 4.96 4.54
N ALA A 69 -22.86 3.79 5.20
CA ALA A 69 -23.36 2.55 4.62
C ALA A 69 -24.81 2.65 4.14
N SER A 70 -25.71 3.30 4.91
CA SER A 70 -27.13 3.39 4.56
C SER A 70 -27.41 4.15 3.26
N ASN A 71 -26.49 5.02 2.85
CA ASN A 71 -26.58 5.82 1.62
C ASN A 71 -25.49 5.44 0.60
N TRP A 72 -24.79 4.32 0.82
CA TRP A 72 -23.67 3.91 -0.01
C TRP A 72 -24.14 3.34 -1.35
N THR A 73 -23.51 3.81 -2.43
CA THR A 73 -23.62 3.19 -3.75
C THR A 73 -22.41 2.29 -3.94
N ASN A 74 -22.64 1.02 -4.26
CA ASN A 74 -21.56 0.06 -4.46
C ASN A 74 -20.54 0.56 -5.49
N VAL A 75 -19.26 0.35 -5.19
CA VAL A 75 -18.18 0.70 -6.11
C VAL A 75 -18.25 -0.13 -7.39
N PRO A 76 -17.76 0.40 -8.53
CA PRO A 76 -17.68 -0.34 -9.78
C PRO A 76 -16.87 -1.64 -9.69
N GLU A 77 -16.90 -2.42 -10.77
CA GLU A 77 -16.07 -3.62 -10.93
C GLU A 77 -14.59 -3.32 -10.65
N GLN A 78 -13.89 -4.28 -10.05
CA GLN A 78 -12.47 -4.12 -9.74
C GLN A 78 -11.66 -4.32 -11.02
N HIS A 79 -10.80 -3.36 -11.33
CA HIS A 79 -9.76 -3.51 -12.33
C HIS A 79 -8.44 -3.93 -11.66
N ILE A 80 -7.67 -4.77 -12.37
CA ILE A 80 -6.36 -5.24 -11.95
C ILE A 80 -5.41 -4.99 -13.12
N CYS A 81 -4.36 -4.20 -12.89
CA CYS A 81 -3.34 -3.95 -13.89
C CYS A 81 -1.96 -4.35 -13.36
N ASP A 82 -1.26 -5.17 -14.12
CA ASP A 82 0.15 -5.52 -13.89
C ASP A 82 1.04 -4.57 -14.70
N SER A 83 1.96 -3.88 -14.04
CA SER A 83 2.99 -3.12 -14.74
C SER A 83 3.96 -4.07 -15.47
N PRO A 84 4.72 -3.55 -16.46
CA PRO A 84 5.93 -4.23 -16.93
C PRO A 84 6.90 -4.55 -15.77
N GLU A 85 7.80 -5.51 -16.01
CA GLU A 85 8.93 -5.71 -15.10
C GLU A 85 9.96 -4.60 -15.30
N PHE A 86 10.33 -3.94 -14.20
CA PHE A 86 11.34 -2.90 -14.17
C PHE A 86 12.67 -3.51 -13.75
N ILE A 87 13.71 -3.35 -14.57
CA ILE A 87 15.05 -3.86 -14.30
C ILE A 87 15.83 -2.80 -13.53
N SER A 88 16.47 -3.18 -12.42
CA SER A 88 17.35 -2.26 -11.70
C SER A 88 18.73 -2.22 -12.36
N GLU A 89 19.21 -1.02 -12.66
CA GLU A 89 20.53 -0.82 -13.24
C GLU A 89 21.62 -1.19 -12.24
N ASN A 90 22.58 -2.02 -12.66
CA ASN A 90 23.78 -2.37 -11.89
C ASN A 90 23.52 -2.88 -10.45
N GLY A 91 22.32 -3.38 -10.15
CA GLY A 91 21.97 -3.85 -8.82
C GLY A 91 21.65 -2.75 -7.81
N LEU A 92 21.40 -1.52 -8.25
CA LEU A 92 21.05 -0.39 -7.39
C LEU A 92 19.83 -0.71 -6.51
N LEU A 93 19.89 -0.29 -5.25
CA LEU A 93 18.81 -0.50 -4.28
C LEU A 93 17.73 0.60 -4.35
N GLU A 94 17.88 1.54 -5.28
CA GLU A 94 16.89 2.55 -5.61
C GLU A 94 16.61 2.49 -7.11
N SER A 95 15.33 2.45 -7.46
CA SER A 95 14.87 2.36 -8.85
C SER A 95 13.54 3.08 -8.99
N SER A 96 13.44 3.93 -10.01
CA SER A 96 12.22 4.66 -10.36
C SER A 96 11.71 4.16 -11.71
N ALA A 97 10.40 4.01 -11.82
CA ALA A 97 9.77 3.58 -13.07
C ALA A 97 8.37 4.16 -13.23
N ASN A 98 8.03 4.43 -14.48
CA ASN A 98 6.71 4.89 -14.86
C ASN A 98 5.74 3.70 -15.01
N ALA A 99 4.49 3.87 -14.59
CA ALA A 99 3.44 2.87 -14.69
C ALA A 99 2.20 3.39 -15.46
N SER A 100 2.40 4.34 -16.38
CA SER A 100 1.33 4.99 -17.15
C SER A 100 0.45 4.03 -17.94
N ASP A 101 0.97 2.86 -18.30
CA ASP A 101 0.22 1.83 -19.02
C ASP A 101 -1.01 1.36 -18.24
N CYS A 102 -0.99 1.48 -16.90
CA CYS A 102 -2.13 1.13 -16.04
C CYS A 102 -3.09 2.30 -15.78
N ALA A 103 -2.76 3.53 -16.21
CA ALA A 103 -3.56 4.72 -15.90
C ALA A 103 -4.89 4.79 -16.67
N SER A 104 -5.01 4.09 -17.81
CA SER A 104 -6.28 3.99 -18.54
C SER A 104 -7.26 2.98 -17.95
N GLU A 105 -6.78 2.07 -17.11
CA GLU A 105 -7.60 1.03 -16.49
C GLU A 105 -7.95 1.34 -15.03
N ILE A 106 -7.07 2.08 -14.34
CA ILE A 106 -7.21 2.41 -12.92
C ILE A 106 -6.96 3.90 -12.71
N SER A 107 -8.03 4.64 -12.44
CA SER A 107 -8.00 6.07 -12.11
C SER A 107 -7.94 6.32 -10.60
N SER A 108 -8.42 5.37 -9.80
CA SER A 108 -8.46 5.43 -8.33
C SER A 108 -7.98 4.11 -7.73
N LEU A 109 -6.85 4.18 -7.01
CA LEU A 109 -6.19 3.04 -6.40
C LEU A 109 -6.93 2.53 -5.16
N GLU A 110 -6.92 1.22 -4.97
CA GLU A 110 -7.34 0.53 -3.74
C GLU A 110 -6.12 -0.15 -3.10
N HIS A 111 -5.63 -1.23 -3.72
CA HIS A 111 -4.48 -1.99 -3.24
C HIS A 111 -3.33 -1.87 -4.23
N VAL A 112 -2.10 -1.80 -3.70
CA VAL A 112 -0.88 -1.87 -4.52
C VAL A 112 -0.02 -3.00 -4.01
N HIS A 113 0.29 -3.95 -4.89
CA HIS A 113 1.26 -5.01 -4.64
C HIS A 113 2.60 -4.66 -5.29
N LEU A 114 3.66 -4.83 -4.53
CA LEU A 114 5.03 -4.79 -4.98
C LEU A 114 5.61 -6.21 -4.99
N PHE A 115 6.18 -6.60 -6.12
CA PHE A 115 6.98 -7.81 -6.24
C PHE A 115 8.43 -7.40 -6.49
N ILE A 116 9.36 -8.01 -5.76
CA ILE A 116 10.80 -7.75 -5.91
C ILE A 116 11.57 -9.04 -6.11
N ASP A 117 12.56 -8.98 -6.99
CA ASP A 117 13.60 -9.99 -7.15
C ASP A 117 14.91 -9.34 -6.68
N LEU A 118 15.36 -9.75 -5.48
CA LEU A 118 16.51 -9.20 -4.80
C LEU A 118 17.43 -10.34 -4.37
N ASP A 119 18.68 -10.29 -4.82
CA ASP A 119 19.76 -11.12 -4.33
C ASP A 119 20.44 -10.44 -3.15
N SER A 120 20.73 -11.19 -2.09
CA SER A 120 21.46 -10.63 -0.96
C SER A 120 22.26 -11.68 -0.19
N THR A 121 23.48 -11.31 0.19
CA THR A 121 24.30 -11.99 1.20
C THR A 121 24.20 -11.32 2.58
N SER A 122 23.51 -10.18 2.67
CA SER A 122 23.15 -9.54 3.94
C SER A 122 22.06 -10.35 4.64
N ARG A 123 21.88 -10.16 5.95
CA ARG A 123 20.73 -10.75 6.63
C ARG A 123 19.47 -10.06 6.13
N ARG A 124 18.45 -10.86 5.84
CA ARG A 124 17.17 -10.35 5.36
C ARG A 124 16.50 -9.36 6.32
N GLY A 125 16.71 -9.53 7.63
CA GLY A 125 16.25 -8.60 8.65
C GLY A 125 16.93 -7.23 8.64
N ASP A 126 18.10 -7.11 8.01
CA ASP A 126 18.83 -5.85 7.83
C ASP A 126 18.37 -5.07 6.60
N LEU A 127 17.35 -5.57 5.89
CA LEU A 127 16.75 -4.93 4.73
C LEU A 127 15.42 -4.27 5.10
N SER A 128 15.21 -3.03 4.64
CA SER A 128 13.89 -2.39 4.63
C SER A 128 13.48 -2.05 3.21
N VAL A 129 12.20 -2.17 2.89
CA VAL A 129 11.65 -1.89 1.57
C VAL A 129 10.59 -0.79 1.69
N SER A 130 10.73 0.25 0.89
CA SER A 130 9.79 1.35 0.79
C SER A 130 9.42 1.61 -0.67
N LEU A 131 8.16 1.95 -0.89
CA LEU A 131 7.63 2.35 -2.19
C LEU A 131 7.05 3.76 -2.07
N THR A 132 7.39 4.63 -3.01
CA THR A 132 6.84 5.99 -3.11
C THR A 132 6.00 6.11 -4.37
N SER A 133 4.77 6.61 -4.26
CA SER A 133 3.89 6.88 -5.40
C SER A 133 4.27 8.17 -6.11
N PRO A 134 3.82 8.38 -7.37
CA PRO A 134 3.99 9.64 -8.10
C PRO A 134 3.47 10.88 -7.36
N SER A 135 2.43 10.71 -6.54
CA SER A 135 1.85 11.76 -5.68
C SER A 135 2.68 12.05 -4.42
N GLY A 136 3.80 11.35 -4.22
CA GLY A 136 4.73 11.58 -3.11
C GLY A 136 4.44 10.80 -1.83
N THR A 137 3.42 9.94 -1.81
CA THR A 137 3.13 9.07 -0.65
C THR A 137 4.19 8.00 -0.53
N THR A 138 4.77 7.79 0.65
CA THR A 138 5.75 6.71 0.88
C THR A 138 5.20 5.66 1.84
N SER A 139 5.07 4.42 1.38
CA SER A 139 4.75 3.27 2.20
C SER A 139 5.98 2.39 2.43
N ARG A 140 6.36 2.20 3.71
CA ARG A 140 7.34 1.18 4.11
C ARG A 140 6.67 -0.19 4.16
N LEU A 141 6.88 -0.95 3.10
CA LEU A 141 6.31 -2.29 2.89
C LEU A 141 7.00 -3.36 3.72
N LEU A 142 8.28 -3.16 4.04
CA LEU A 142 9.03 -4.04 4.94
C LEU A 142 9.91 -3.20 5.86
N ASN A 143 9.78 -3.42 7.16
CA ASN A 143 10.65 -2.81 8.16
C ASN A 143 11.86 -3.72 8.46
N PHE A 144 12.88 -3.16 9.10
CA PHE A 144 13.97 -3.96 9.66
C PHE A 144 13.42 -4.96 10.69
N ARG A 145 13.95 -6.18 10.68
CA ARG A 145 13.49 -7.28 11.53
C ARG A 145 14.70 -7.88 12.27
N PRO A 146 15.00 -7.45 13.50
CA PRO A 146 16.23 -7.82 14.21
C PRO A 146 16.46 -9.33 14.38
N PHE A 147 15.37 -10.12 14.39
CA PHE A 147 15.39 -11.56 14.58
C PHE A 147 15.37 -12.37 13.27
N ASP A 148 15.27 -11.71 12.11
CA ASP A 148 15.34 -12.38 10.81
C ASP A 148 16.80 -12.49 10.33
N ASN A 149 17.44 -13.59 10.73
CA ASN A 149 18.86 -13.84 10.52
C ASN A 149 19.20 -14.61 9.23
N GLN A 150 18.24 -14.79 8.32
CA GLN A 150 18.48 -15.56 7.11
C GLN A 150 19.39 -14.77 6.14
N PRO A 151 20.53 -15.32 5.68
CA PRO A 151 21.46 -14.64 4.78
C PRO A 151 21.03 -14.79 3.32
N VAL A 152 19.76 -14.49 3.05
CA VAL A 152 19.15 -14.61 1.72
C VAL A 152 18.35 -13.35 1.43
N GLY A 153 18.32 -12.96 0.16
CA GLY A 153 17.42 -11.91 -0.33
C GLY A 153 15.98 -12.40 -0.45
N PHE A 154 15.22 -11.76 -1.35
CA PHE A 154 13.80 -12.09 -1.58
C PHE A 154 13.57 -13.06 -2.74
N ALA A 155 14.59 -13.34 -3.57
CA ALA A 155 14.50 -14.29 -4.67
C ALA A 155 13.98 -15.67 -4.22
N SER A 156 14.34 -16.10 -3.01
CA SER A 156 13.91 -17.38 -2.41
C SER A 156 12.42 -17.46 -2.02
N PHE A 157 11.70 -16.33 -2.01
CA PHE A 157 10.28 -16.27 -1.62
C PHE A 157 9.29 -16.40 -2.78
N GLY A 158 9.77 -16.67 -4.00
CA GLY A 158 8.90 -17.02 -5.14
C GLY A 158 7.85 -15.97 -5.46
N ASN A 159 8.26 -14.72 -5.70
CA ASN A 159 7.35 -13.59 -5.99
C ASN A 159 6.36 -13.29 -4.86
N TRP A 160 6.82 -13.27 -3.60
CA TRP A 160 5.99 -12.83 -2.48
C TRP A 160 5.54 -11.36 -2.66
N PRO A 161 4.22 -11.09 -2.75
CA PRO A 161 3.73 -9.72 -2.86
C PRO A 161 3.81 -9.01 -1.52
N MET A 162 4.43 -7.83 -1.50
CA MET A 162 4.26 -6.88 -0.42
C MET A 162 3.10 -5.93 -0.78
N MET A 163 2.14 -5.73 0.12
CA MET A 163 0.94 -4.94 -0.17
C MET A 163 0.90 -3.65 0.66
N SER A 164 0.39 -2.58 0.06
CA SER A 164 0.04 -1.33 0.75
C SER A 164 -1.35 -0.85 0.35
N VAL A 165 -2.09 -0.37 1.35
CA VAL A 165 -3.34 0.40 1.19
C VAL A 165 -3.12 1.90 1.38
N HIS A 166 -1.89 2.37 1.64
CA HIS A 166 -1.65 3.80 1.91
C HIS A 166 -1.87 4.71 0.70
N PHE A 167 -1.91 4.12 -0.50
CA PHE A 167 -2.15 4.83 -1.76
C PHE A 167 -3.65 4.91 -2.12
N TRP A 168 -4.54 4.48 -1.23
CA TRP A 168 -5.98 4.41 -1.51
C TRP A 168 -6.54 5.77 -1.95
N GLY A 169 -7.20 5.78 -3.11
CA GLY A 169 -7.78 6.95 -3.76
C GLY A 169 -6.81 7.78 -4.60
N GLU A 170 -5.52 7.44 -4.65
CA GLU A 170 -4.58 8.11 -5.55
C GLU A 170 -4.75 7.62 -7.00
N ASN A 171 -4.37 8.45 -7.96
CA ASN A 171 -4.21 8.02 -9.35
C ASN A 171 -2.85 7.30 -9.53
N VAL A 172 -2.79 6.31 -10.42
CA VAL A 172 -1.57 5.55 -10.76
C VAL A 172 -0.41 6.46 -11.15
N THR A 173 -0.65 7.56 -11.88
CA THR A 173 0.39 8.50 -12.33
C THR A 173 0.47 9.76 -11.49
N GLY A 174 -0.42 9.96 -10.52
CA GLY A 174 -0.54 11.22 -9.77
C GLY A 174 -0.89 12.43 -10.64
N ASP A 175 -0.72 13.64 -10.08
CA ASP A 175 -1.01 14.91 -10.77
C ASP A 175 0.18 15.46 -11.58
N ALA A 176 1.38 14.91 -11.37
CA ALA A 176 2.62 15.24 -12.08
C ALA A 176 3.16 13.98 -12.74
N SER A 177 3.91 14.09 -13.84
CA SER A 177 4.56 12.97 -14.55
C SER A 177 5.73 12.36 -13.75
N ASN A 178 5.50 12.07 -12.47
CA ASN A 178 6.46 11.49 -11.55
C ASN A 178 6.37 9.96 -11.61
N ASP A 179 7.47 9.30 -11.25
CA ASP A 179 7.58 7.86 -11.29
C ASP A 179 7.35 7.21 -9.93
N TRP A 180 6.90 5.96 -9.93
CA TRP A 180 6.94 5.12 -8.75
C TRP A 180 8.40 4.86 -8.39
N THR A 181 8.75 5.04 -7.12
CA THR A 181 10.14 4.87 -6.66
C THR A 181 10.24 3.79 -5.60
N LEU A 182 10.94 2.70 -5.92
CA LEU A 182 11.31 1.64 -4.99
C LEU A 182 12.65 1.98 -4.35
N ARG A 183 12.69 1.97 -3.01
CA ARG A 183 13.93 2.13 -2.23
C ARG A 183 14.10 0.99 -1.24
N ILE A 184 15.27 0.36 -1.29
CA ILE A 184 15.70 -0.68 -0.37
C ILE A 184 16.89 -0.15 0.44
N ASN A 185 16.80 -0.21 1.76
CA ASN A 185 17.94 0.14 2.62
C ASN A 185 18.53 -1.14 3.19
N ASN A 186 19.86 -1.26 3.15
CA ASN A 186 20.60 -2.34 3.77
C ASN A 186 21.46 -1.76 4.90
N ARG A 187 21.22 -2.20 6.13
CA ARG A 187 22.00 -1.82 7.32
C ARG A 187 22.99 -2.89 7.76
N GLY A 188 23.00 -4.02 7.06
CA GLY A 188 23.89 -5.15 7.34
C GLY A 188 25.20 -5.01 6.59
N ASN A 189 26.15 -5.88 6.94
CA ASN A 189 27.49 -5.87 6.35
C ASN A 189 27.59 -6.66 5.03
N GLY A 190 26.54 -7.42 4.67
CA GLY A 190 26.49 -8.15 3.41
C GLY A 190 26.01 -7.27 2.25
N VAL A 191 26.08 -7.80 1.03
CA VAL A 191 25.67 -7.08 -0.19
C VAL A 191 24.19 -7.37 -0.47
N ALA A 192 23.47 -6.39 -1.02
CA ALA A 192 22.14 -6.57 -1.58
C ALA A 192 22.11 -5.97 -2.99
N SER A 193 21.45 -6.66 -3.92
CA SER A 193 21.36 -6.28 -5.34
C SER A 193 19.94 -6.52 -5.83
N LEU A 194 19.24 -5.44 -6.17
CA LEU A 194 17.93 -5.52 -6.82
C LEU A 194 18.13 -5.92 -8.27
N LYS A 195 17.40 -6.94 -8.72
CA LYS A 195 17.43 -7.40 -10.12
C LYS A 195 16.29 -6.78 -10.90
N ARG A 196 15.09 -6.97 -10.39
CA ARG A 196 13.85 -6.48 -11.00
C ARG A 196 12.77 -6.31 -9.97
N TRP A 197 11.76 -5.55 -10.33
CA TRP A 197 10.55 -5.38 -9.55
C TRP A 197 9.37 -5.10 -10.47
N LYS A 198 8.15 -5.31 -9.99
CA LYS A 198 6.93 -4.95 -10.70
C LYS A 198 5.85 -4.55 -9.72
N LEU A 199 4.89 -3.78 -10.21
CA LEU A 199 3.72 -3.36 -9.48
C LEU A 199 2.48 -4.04 -10.03
N ARG A 200 1.56 -4.39 -9.13
CA ARG A 200 0.18 -4.71 -9.49
C ARG A 200 -0.73 -3.76 -8.77
N PHE A 201 -1.56 -3.08 -9.53
CA PHE A 201 -2.54 -2.14 -9.05
C PHE A 201 -3.91 -2.80 -9.06
N TYR A 202 -4.69 -2.49 -8.03
CA TYR A 202 -6.10 -2.82 -7.92
C TYR A 202 -6.86 -1.52 -7.73
N GLY A 203 -7.98 -1.35 -8.41
CA GLY A 203 -8.77 -0.14 -8.25
C GLY A 203 -9.97 -0.07 -9.17
N THR A 204 -10.45 1.15 -9.39
CA THR A 204 -11.55 1.45 -10.32
C THR A 204 -11.08 2.45 -11.36
N ASN A 205 -11.77 2.47 -12.50
CA ASN A 205 -11.65 3.52 -13.51
C ASN A 205 -12.59 4.69 -13.21
#